data_AF-W1J9F2-F1
#
_entry.id   AF-W1J9F2-F1
#
_cell.length_a   1.000
_cell.length_b   1.000
_cell.length_c   1.000
_cell.angle_alpha   90.00
_cell.angle_beta   90.00
_cell.angle_gamma   90.00
#
_symmetry.space_group_name_H-M   'P 1'
#
loop_
_entity.id
_entity.type
_entity.pdbx_description
1 polymer ?
#
loop_
_entity_poly.entity_id
_entity_poly.type
_entity_poly.pdbx_seq_one_letter_code
_entity_poly.pdbx_strand_id
1 'polypeptide(L)'
;MKKLDFDLKIDHEKLLFSKSSGNRFSRTFQVFYDGRRYHLRFLRFERTDPLISEKEKGIKPKRYLVGKKEYYFDNLRNIDFDKLPFKDLTQYFDIEAAIENTQT
;
A
#
# COMPACT_ATOMS: atom_id res chain seq x y z
N MET A 1 -21.98 -24.14 25.74
CA MET A 1 -21.15 -22.94 25.48
C MET A 1 -21.67 -22.28 24.21
N LYS A 2 -22.19 -21.05 24.30
CA LYS A 2 -22.55 -20.25 23.12
C LYS A 2 -21.24 -19.85 22.41
N LYS A 3 -21.04 -20.30 21.17
CA LYS A 3 -20.01 -19.71 20.31
C LYS A 3 -20.47 -18.29 20.00
N LEU A 4 -19.73 -17.30 20.47
CA LEU A 4 -19.82 -15.96 19.92
C LEU A 4 -19.13 -16.04 18.56
N ASP A 5 -19.92 -16.14 17.51
CA ASP A 5 -19.46 -15.83 16.16
C ASP A 5 -19.27 -14.30 16.14
N PHE A 6 -18.04 -13.88 16.45
CA PHE A 6 -17.61 -12.54 16.09
C PHE A 6 -17.56 -12.51 14.56
N ASP A 7 -18.60 -11.94 13.95
CA ASP A 7 -18.53 -11.40 12.60
C ASP A 7 -17.41 -10.35 12.58
N LEU A 8 -16.17 -10.81 12.40
CA LEU A 8 -15.09 -10.02 11.86
C LEU A 8 -15.59 -9.58 10.49
N LYS A 9 -16.13 -8.37 10.41
CA LYS A 9 -16.28 -7.66 9.14
C LYS A 9 -14.90 -7.61 8.52
N ILE A 10 -14.62 -8.55 7.63
CA ILE A 10 -13.50 -8.44 6.71
C ILE A 10 -13.95 -7.33 5.76
N ASP A 11 -13.61 -6.10 6.11
CA ASP A 11 -13.76 -4.98 5.18
C ASP A 11 -12.86 -5.32 3.98
N HIS A 12 -13.47 -5.84 2.92
CA HIS A 12 -12.78 -6.18 1.67
C HIS A 12 -12.40 -4.87 0.98
N GLU A 13 -11.29 -4.27 1.42
CA GLU A 13 -10.68 -3.12 0.76
C GLU A 13 -10.32 -3.51 -0.69
N LYS A 14 -10.98 -2.90 -1.68
CA LYS A 14 -10.67 -3.07 -3.11
C LYS A 14 -9.40 -2.30 -3.43
N LEU A 15 -8.35 -2.98 -3.89
CA LEU A 15 -7.14 -2.32 -4.39
C LEU A 15 -7.45 -1.63 -5.72
N LEU A 16 -7.33 -0.30 -5.76
CA LEU A 16 -7.53 0.50 -6.97
C LEU A 16 -6.21 0.76 -7.70
N PHE A 17 -5.12 0.95 -6.94
CA PHE A 17 -3.82 1.28 -7.52
C PHE A 17 -2.67 0.81 -6.64
N SER A 18 -1.58 0.36 -7.26
CA SER A 18 -0.34 0.03 -6.57
C SER A 18 0.86 0.35 -7.45
N LYS A 19 1.79 1.14 -6.93
CA LYS A 19 3.07 1.39 -7.57
C LYS A 19 4.20 1.25 -6.57
N SER A 20 5.26 0.59 -7.00
CA SER A 20 6.48 0.44 -6.22
C SER A 20 7.70 0.93 -7.01
N SER A 21 8.69 1.49 -6.30
CA SER A 21 9.97 1.90 -6.86
C SER A 21 11.11 1.63 -5.87
N GLY A 22 12.32 1.46 -6.39
CA GLY A 22 13.52 1.18 -5.62
C GLY A 22 13.89 -0.31 -5.57
N ASN A 23 15.06 -0.60 -5.01
CA ASN A 23 15.63 -1.94 -4.93
C ASN A 23 15.94 -2.34 -3.48
N ARG A 24 17.11 -1.95 -2.96
CA ARG A 24 17.50 -2.20 -1.56
C ARG A 24 16.58 -1.48 -0.59
N PHE A 25 16.34 -0.20 -0.83
CA PHE A 25 15.25 0.54 -0.22
C PHE A 25 14.15 0.71 -1.26
N SER A 26 12.96 0.19 -0.97
CA SER A 26 11.81 0.32 -1.86
C SER A 26 10.66 1.06 -1.19
N ARG A 27 9.98 1.86 -1.99
CA ARG A 27 8.81 2.63 -1.59
C ARG A 27 7.62 2.12 -2.37
N THR A 28 6.48 2.01 -1.71
CA THR A 28 5.24 1.53 -2.32
C THR A 28 4.13 2.51 -1.97
N PHE A 29 3.38 2.92 -2.97
CA PHE A 29 2.14 3.67 -2.83
C PHE A 29 0.98 2.80 -3.28
N GLN A 30 -0.04 2.67 -2.43
CA GLN A 30 -1.24 1.89 -2.68
C GLN A 30 -2.47 2.74 -2.40
N VAL A 31 -3.51 2.56 -3.21
CA VAL A 31 -4.82 3.16 -3.01
C VAL A 31 -5.85 2.05 -2.96
N PHE A 32 -6.63 2.02 -1.89
CA PHE A 32 -7.74 1.10 -1.71
C PHE A 32 -9.06 1.87 -1.57
N TYR A 33 -10.17 1.17 -1.70
CA TYR A 33 -11.50 1.64 -1.37
C TYR A 33 -12.26 0.61 -0.54
N ASP A 34 -12.76 1.00 0.62
CA ASP A 34 -13.48 0.11 1.56
C ASP A 34 -15.01 0.07 1.31
N GLY A 35 -15.49 0.71 0.25
CA GLY A 35 -16.91 0.89 -0.03
C GLY A 35 -17.48 2.22 0.47
N ARG A 36 -16.71 2.97 1.28
CA ARG A 36 -17.09 4.29 1.81
C ARG A 36 -15.98 5.33 1.66
N ARG A 37 -14.74 4.93 1.85
CA ARG A 37 -13.56 5.80 1.93
C ARG A 37 -12.40 5.22 1.14
N TYR A 38 -11.59 6.12 0.62
CA TYR A 38 -10.31 5.81 0.02
C TYR A 38 -9.23 5.71 1.10
N HIS A 39 -8.42 4.68 1.01
CA HIS A 39 -7.30 4.43 1.90
C HIS A 39 -6.00 4.52 1.09
N LEU A 40 -5.22 5.56 1.35
CA LEU A 40 -3.91 5.79 0.74
C LEU A 40 -2.82 5.28 1.69
N ARG A 41 -2.06 4.28 1.25
CA ARG A 41 -1.01 3.63 2.04
C ARG A 41 0.36 3.84 1.41
N PHE A 42 1.28 4.36 2.20
CA PHE A 42 2.66 4.65 1.85
C PHE A 42 3.60 3.77 2.66
N LEU A 43 4.28 2.84 2.01
CA LEU A 43 5.15 1.85 2.64
C LEU A 43 6.61 2.07 2.26
N ARG A 44 7.50 1.89 3.23
CA ARG A 44 8.95 1.80 3.02
C ARG A 44 9.40 0.42 3.42
N PHE A 45 10.17 -0.21 2.56
CA PHE A 45 10.79 -1.48 2.82
C PHE A 45 12.29 -1.38 2.67
N GLU A 46 12.98 -2.17 3.47
CA GLU A 46 14.40 -2.42 3.32
C GLU A 46 14.61 -3.89 2.99
N ARG A 47 15.60 -4.16 2.15
CA ARG A 47 16.01 -5.51 1.78
C ARG A 47 17.21 -5.90 2.63
N THR A 48 17.15 -7.06 3.26
CA THR A 48 18.33 -7.65 3.90
C THR A 48 19.41 -7.87 2.86
N ASP A 49 20.66 -7.85 3.31
CA ASP A 49 21.82 -8.12 2.47
C ASP A 49 22.59 -9.29 3.08
N PRO A 50 22.20 -10.54 2.74
CA PRO A 50 22.87 -11.72 3.26
C PRO A 50 24.34 -11.73 2.83
N LEU A 51 25.21 -12.25 3.69
CA LEU A 51 26.63 -12.45 3.40
C LEU A 51 26.82 -13.45 2.25
N ILE A 52 28.03 -13.49 1.67
CA ILE A 52 28.36 -14.43 0.58
C ILE A 52 28.12 -15.88 1.02
N SER A 53 28.60 -16.24 2.21
CA SER A 53 28.42 -17.58 2.80
C SER A 53 26.96 -17.95 3.07
N GLU A 54 26.08 -16.96 3.25
CA GLU A 54 24.64 -17.17 3.40
C GLU A 54 23.97 -17.35 2.03
N LYS A 55 24.39 -16.57 1.03
CA LYS A 55 23.94 -16.70 -0.36
C LYS A 55 24.29 -18.07 -0.93
N GLU A 56 25.48 -18.59 -0.64
CA GLU A 56 25.92 -19.94 -1.02
C GLU A 56 25.05 -21.04 -0.39
N LYS A 57 24.51 -20.80 0.80
CA LYS A 57 23.51 -21.65 1.45
C LYS A 57 22.08 -21.44 0.92
N GLY A 58 21.91 -20.64 -0.14
CA GLY A 58 20.62 -20.34 -0.74
C GLY A 58 19.77 -19.31 0.01
N ILE A 59 20.34 -18.61 1.01
CA ILE A 59 19.60 -17.58 1.76
C ILE A 59 19.37 -16.38 0.85
N LYS A 60 18.09 -16.15 0.53
CA LYS A 60 17.67 -15.04 -0.32
C LYS A 60 17.48 -13.77 0.50
N PRO A 61 17.80 -12.59 -0.07
CA PRO A 61 17.42 -11.30 0.50
C PRO A 61 15.91 -11.23 0.79
N LYS A 62 15.56 -10.78 1.99
CA LYS A 62 14.16 -10.62 2.45
C LYS A 62 13.83 -9.15 2.52
N ARG A 63 12.58 -8.78 2.24
CA ARG A 63 12.09 -7.41 2.45
C ARG A 63 11.37 -7.33 3.79
N TYR A 64 11.63 -6.28 4.55
CA TYR A 64 10.93 -6.00 5.79
C TYR A 64 10.41 -4.56 5.77
N LEU A 65 9.24 -4.36 6.37
CA LEU A 65 8.60 -3.06 6.44
C LEU A 65 9.34 -2.20 7.48
N VAL A 66 9.86 -1.06 7.04
CA VAL A 66 10.59 -0.10 7.89
C VAL A 66 9.83 1.19 8.11
N GLY A 67 8.75 1.42 7.37
CA GLY A 67 7.90 2.59 7.58
C GLY A 67 6.54 2.45 6.92
N LYS A 68 5.52 2.97 7.59
CA LYS A 68 4.13 2.96 7.14
C LYS A 68 3.49 4.30 7.47
N LYS A 69 2.84 4.91 6.48
CA LYS A 69 1.93 6.04 6.66
C LYS A 69 0.63 5.76 5.92
N GLU A 70 -0.49 6.06 6.56
CA GLU A 70 -1.82 5.82 6.02
C GLU A 70 -2.65 7.08 6.14
N TYR A 71 -3.47 7.31 5.13
CA TYR A 71 -4.39 8.44 5.06
C TYR A 71 -5.73 7.92 4.54
N TYR A 72 -6.81 8.49 5.08
CA TYR A 72 -8.18 8.10 4.74
C TYR A 72 -8.94 9.33 4.26
N PHE A 73 -9.66 9.18 3.16
CA PHE A 73 -10.39 10.27 2.53
C PHE A 73 -11.74 9.80 2.02
N ASP A 74 -12.76 10.63 2.19
CA ASP A 74 -14.09 10.36 1.64
C ASP A 74 -14.15 10.67 0.12
N ASN A 75 -13.23 11.52 -0.37
CA ASN A 75 -13.18 11.94 -1.77
C ASN A 75 -11.74 12.21 -2.22
N LEU A 76 -11.33 11.61 -3.34
CA LEU A 76 -9.99 11.78 -3.92
C LEU A 76 -9.75 13.16 -4.55
N ARG A 77 -10.80 13.85 -5.03
CA ARG A 77 -10.67 15.13 -5.75
C ARG A 77 -10.20 16.29 -4.88
N ASN A 78 -10.37 16.19 -3.56
CA ASN A 78 -9.98 17.23 -2.60
C ASN A 78 -8.58 16.99 -1.99
N ILE A 79 -7.84 15.99 -2.49
CA ILE A 79 -6.52 15.66 -1.96
C ILE A 79 -5.46 16.50 -2.67
N ASP A 80 -4.68 17.24 -1.88
CA ASP A 80 -3.45 17.85 -2.35
C ASP A 80 -2.32 16.80 -2.38
N PHE A 81 -2.16 16.13 -3.52
CA PHE A 81 -1.16 15.07 -3.70
C PHE A 81 0.29 15.56 -3.61
N ASP A 82 0.54 16.86 -3.74
CA ASP A 82 1.88 17.43 -3.59
C ASP A 82 2.36 17.44 -2.14
N LYS A 83 1.42 17.42 -1.19
CA LYS A 83 1.71 17.28 0.24
C LYS A 83 1.89 15.84 0.69
N LEU A 84 1.61 14.87 -0.19
CA LEU A 84 1.70 13.45 0.15
C LEU A 84 3.12 12.89 -0.08
N PRO A 85 3.51 11.83 0.66
CA PRO A 85 4.79 11.17 0.44
C PRO A 85 4.90 10.58 -0.97
N PHE A 86 6.13 10.35 -1.43
CA PHE A 86 6.43 9.61 -2.66
C PHE A 86 5.77 10.23 -3.90
N LYS A 87 5.99 11.53 -4.11
CA LYS A 87 5.50 12.27 -5.29
C LYS A 87 5.82 11.58 -6.62
N ASP A 88 6.98 10.92 -6.68
CA ASP A 88 7.41 10.13 -7.84
C ASP A 88 6.52 8.92 -8.13
N LEU A 89 5.76 8.43 -7.15
CA LEU A 89 4.80 7.34 -7.30
C LEU A 89 3.36 7.83 -7.43
N THR A 90 2.99 8.88 -6.68
CA THR A 90 1.63 9.42 -6.70
C THR A 90 1.29 10.08 -8.03
N GLN A 91 2.26 10.64 -8.76
CA GLN A 91 2.05 11.20 -10.10
C GLN A 91 1.50 10.20 -11.14
N TYR A 92 1.64 8.90 -10.89
CA TYR A 92 1.12 7.84 -11.78
C TYR A 92 -0.31 7.41 -11.44
N PHE A 93 -0.88 7.96 -10.37
CA PHE A 93 -2.23 7.61 -9.94
C PHE A 93 -3.26 8.47 -10.67
N ASP A 94 -4.08 7.83 -11.48
CA ASP A 94 -5.20 8.45 -12.17
C ASP A 94 -6.43 8.47 -11.24
N ILE A 95 -6.78 9.68 -10.79
CA ILE A 95 -7.89 9.90 -9.86
C ILE A 95 -9.23 9.57 -10.50
N GLU A 96 -9.44 9.96 -11.76
CA GLU A 96 -10.74 9.83 -12.41
C GLU A 96 -11.01 8.35 -12.73
N ALA A 97 -10.01 7.63 -13.24
CA ALA A 97 -10.12 6.18 -13.44
C ALA A 97 -10.38 5.44 -12.11
N ALA A 98 -9.80 5.90 -10.99
CA ALA A 98 -10.06 5.30 -9.69
C ALA A 98 -11.49 5.54 -9.19
N ILE A 99 -12.05 6.73 -9.42
CA ILE A 99 -13.42 7.07 -9.05
C ILE A 99 -14.43 6.25 -9.87
N GLU A 100 -14.24 6.16 -11.19
CA GLU A 100 -15.11 5.36 -12.07
C GLU A 100 -15.18 3.89 -11.62
N ASN A 101 -14.03 3.31 -11.27
CA ASN A 101 -13.92 1.94 -10.77
C ASN A 101 -14.59 1.70 -9.40
N THR A 102 -15.00 2.76 -8.69
CA THR A 102 -15.73 2.67 -7.41
C THR A 102 -17.23 2.90 -7.53
N GLN A 103 -17.71 3.37 -8.68
CA GLN A 103 -19.13 3.62 -8.94
C GLN A 103 -19.83 2.46 -9.66
N THR A 104 -19.07 1.46 -10.11
CA THR A 104 -19.56 0.22 -10.74
C THR A 104 -19.79 -0.88 -9.71
#